data_AF-A0A6L3ABN6-F1
#
_entry.id   AF-A0A6L3ABN6-F1
#
_cell.length_a   1.000
_cell.length_b   1.000
_cell.length_c   1.000
_cell.angle_alpha   90.00
_cell.angle_beta   90.00
_cell.angle_gamma   90.00
#
_symmetry.space_group_name_H-M   'P 1'
#
loop_
_entity.id
_entity.type
_entity.pdbx_description
1 polymer ?
#
loop_
_entity_poly.entity_id
_entity_poly.type
_entity_poly.pdbx_seq_one_letter_code
_entity_poly.pdbx_strand_id
1 'polypeptide(L)'
;VSYLVVPLFALANAGLIISSDALRAAAESPVTMGIFMGLVLGKVTGITAFAWLAVRLGWAALPAGAGWADLAGAGLLAGIGFTVSLFITGLAFDDSLLIAEAKMGIFGASIAAGALGMAALSLRARHAAAHPSP
;
A
#
# COMPACT_ATOMS: atom_id res chain seq x y z
N VAL A 1 -19.70 10.73 2.51
CA VAL A 1 -18.86 9.69 3.17
C VAL A 1 -17.38 10.11 3.18
N SER A 2 -16.77 10.42 2.03
CA SER A 2 -15.33 10.74 1.91
C SER A 2 -14.86 11.99 2.65
N TYR A 3 -15.72 12.99 2.87
CA TYR A 3 -15.34 14.26 3.49
C TYR A 3 -15.53 14.33 5.02
N LEU A 4 -16.17 13.31 5.62
CA LEU A 4 -16.47 13.33 7.06
C LEU A 4 -16.14 12.00 7.73
N VAL A 5 -16.68 10.89 7.21
CA VAL A 5 -16.52 9.57 7.82
C VAL A 5 -15.08 9.09 7.75
N VAL A 6 -14.45 9.20 6.57
CA VAL A 6 -13.06 8.73 6.37
C VAL A 6 -12.06 9.55 7.19
N PRO A 7 -12.08 10.90 7.18
CA PRO A 7 -11.19 11.69 8.01
C PRO A 7 -11.41 11.46 9.51
N LEU A 8 -12.66 11.38 9.96
CA LEU A 8 -12.98 11.16 11.37
C LEU A 8 -12.54 9.76 11.83
N PHE A 9 -12.77 8.74 11.02
CA PHE A 9 -12.32 7.37 11.28
C PHE A 9 -10.80 7.30 11.39
N ALA A 10 -10.10 7.91 10.42
CA ALA A 10 -8.65 7.98 10.42
C ALA A 10 -8.13 8.69 11.67
N LEU A 11 -8.70 9.83 12.06
CA LEU A 11 -8.29 10.56 13.26
C LEU A 11 -8.51 9.75 14.54
N ALA A 12 -9.67 9.08 14.67
CA ALA A 12 -10.01 8.27 15.83
C ALA A 12 -9.13 7.01 15.96
N ASN A 13 -8.72 6.40 14.84
CA ASN A 13 -8.00 5.13 14.84
C ASN A 13 -6.50 5.26 14.62
N ALA A 14 -6.01 6.37 14.07
CA ALA A 14 -4.58 6.58 13.83
C ALA A 14 -3.81 6.50 15.15
N GLY A 15 -4.11 7.39 16.11
CA GLY A 15 -3.61 7.31 17.50
C GLY A 15 -2.15 6.86 17.63
N LEU A 16 -1.27 7.29 16.72
CA LEU A 16 0.09 6.80 16.60
C LEU A 16 0.97 7.50 17.62
N ILE A 17 1.58 6.74 18.52
CA ILE A 17 2.61 7.25 19.43
C ILE A 17 3.93 7.19 18.69
N ILE A 18 4.39 8.34 18.19
CA ILE A 18 5.68 8.46 17.51
C ILE A 18 6.71 8.95 18.52
N SER A 19 7.46 8.01 19.08
CA SER A 19 8.64 8.27 19.91
C SER A 19 9.85 7.51 19.35
N SER A 20 11.06 7.89 19.74
CA SER A 20 12.29 7.17 19.37
C SER A 20 12.23 5.70 19.77
N ASP A 21 11.71 5.43 20.96
CA ASP A 21 11.62 4.07 21.50
C ASP A 21 10.56 3.26 20.77
N ALA A 22 9.40 3.85 20.48
CA ALA A 22 8.33 3.20 19.72
C ALA A 22 8.76 2.89 18.28
N LEU A 23 9.50 3.79 17.63
CA LEU A 23 10.06 3.56 16.29
C LEU A 23 11.05 2.41 16.29
N ARG A 24 11.93 2.35 17.29
CA ARG A 24 12.91 1.28 17.41
C ARG A 24 12.24 -0.06 17.70
N ALA A 25 11.31 -0.11 18.64
CA ALA A 25 10.53 -1.31 18.94
C ALA A 25 9.75 -1.80 17.71
N ALA A 26 9.11 -0.88 16.98
CA ALA A 26 8.39 -1.22 15.76
C ALA A 26 9.32 -1.78 14.68
N ALA A 27 10.52 -1.21 14.50
CA ALA A 27 11.49 -1.69 13.51
C ALA A 27 12.00 -3.12 13.80
N GLU A 28 12.08 -3.50 15.08
CA GLU A 28 12.49 -4.84 15.53
C GLU A 28 11.30 -5.82 15.59
N SER A 29 10.06 -5.33 15.54
CA SER A 29 8.84 -6.16 15.63
C SER A 29 8.57 -6.96 14.36
N PRO A 30 8.37 -8.29 14.48
CA PRO A 30 7.91 -9.13 13.39
C PRO A 30 6.54 -8.74 12.85
N VAL A 31 5.64 -8.20 13.69
CA VAL A 31 4.29 -7.78 13.28
C VAL A 31 4.37 -6.56 12.36
N THR A 32 5.14 -5.55 12.77
CA THR A 32 5.40 -4.36 11.94
C THR A 32 5.98 -4.76 10.59
N MET A 33 7.02 -5.59 10.58
CA MET A 33 7.69 -6.00 9.35
C MET A 33 6.80 -6.86 8.46
N GLY A 34 6.05 -7.79 9.05
CA GLY A 34 5.11 -8.66 8.34
C GLY A 34 4.01 -7.86 7.66
N ILE A 35 3.43 -6.89 8.35
CA ILE A 35 2.40 -6.00 7.76
C ILE A 35 3.00 -5.09 6.70
N PHE A 36 4.18 -4.53 6.96
CA PHE A 36 4.86 -3.67 5.98
C PHE A 36 5.12 -4.40 4.68
N MET A 37 5.75 -5.58 4.75
CA MET A 37 6.06 -6.40 3.59
C MET A 37 4.79 -6.95 2.94
N GLY A 38 3.78 -7.34 3.72
CA GLY A 38 2.50 -7.83 3.20
C GLY A 38 1.73 -6.77 2.42
N LEU A 39 1.72 -5.51 2.89
CA LEU A 39 1.06 -4.42 2.18
C LEU A 39 1.85 -3.96 0.96
N VAL A 40 3.18 -3.80 1.08
CA VAL A 40 3.99 -3.28 -0.04
C VAL A 40 4.24 -4.38 -1.07
N LEU A 41 4.92 -5.46 -0.67
CA LEU A 41 5.29 -6.52 -1.60
C LEU A 41 4.10 -7.39 -1.97
N GLY A 42 3.25 -7.73 -1.00
CA GLY A 42 2.09 -8.60 -1.24
C GLY A 42 1.10 -7.99 -2.23
N LYS A 43 0.81 -6.69 -2.15
CA LYS A 43 -0.12 -6.03 -3.09
C LYS A 43 0.47 -5.93 -4.50
N VAL A 44 1.72 -5.52 -4.63
CA VAL A 44 2.37 -5.40 -5.95
C VAL A 44 2.46 -6.76 -6.62
N THR A 45 3.01 -7.74 -5.92
CA THR A 45 3.21 -9.09 -6.48
C THR A 45 1.88 -9.78 -6.75
N GLY A 46 0.93 -9.71 -5.82
CA GLY A 46 -0.40 -10.29 -5.98
C GLY A 46 -1.15 -9.69 -7.17
N ILE A 47 -1.29 -8.36 -7.21
CA ILE A 47 -2.03 -7.70 -8.31
C ILE A 47 -1.37 -7.98 -9.65
N THR A 48 -0.04 -7.85 -9.73
CA THR A 48 0.68 -8.06 -11.00
C THR A 48 0.62 -9.52 -11.45
N ALA A 49 0.79 -10.48 -10.55
CA ALA A 49 0.78 -11.91 -10.88
C ALA A 49 -0.60 -12.40 -11.30
N PHE A 50 -1.66 -12.02 -10.58
CA PHE A 50 -3.03 -12.42 -10.92
C PHE A 50 -3.52 -11.77 -12.22
N ALA A 51 -3.16 -10.51 -12.45
CA ALA A 51 -3.46 -9.86 -13.73
C ALA A 51 -2.66 -10.49 -14.88
N TRP A 52 -1.38 -10.83 -14.66
CA TRP A 52 -0.59 -11.56 -15.64
C TRP A 52 -1.21 -12.91 -15.99
N LEU A 53 -1.69 -13.64 -14.98
CA LEU A 53 -2.38 -14.91 -15.19
C LEU A 53 -3.68 -14.72 -15.98
N ALA A 54 -4.49 -13.72 -15.64
CA ALA A 54 -5.74 -13.41 -16.35
C ALA A 54 -5.50 -13.06 -17.83
N VAL A 55 -4.46 -12.27 -18.12
CA VAL A 55 -4.06 -11.93 -19.49
C VAL A 55 -3.53 -13.17 -20.22
N ARG A 56 -2.71 -13.99 -19.57
CA ARG A 56 -2.14 -15.20 -20.19
C ARG A 56 -3.20 -16.26 -20.49
N LEU A 57 -4.26 -16.34 -19.68
CA LEU A 57 -5.39 -17.24 -19.90
C LEU A 57 -6.42 -16.68 -20.91
N GLY A 58 -6.21 -15.46 -21.42
CA GLY A 58 -7.13 -14.81 -22.36
C GLY A 58 -8.43 -14.32 -21.72
N TRP A 59 -8.49 -14.23 -20.39
CA TRP A 59 -9.67 -13.73 -19.66
C TRP A 59 -9.75 -12.20 -19.60
N ALA A 60 -8.61 -11.53 -19.80
CA ALA A 60 -8.49 -10.09 -19.77
C ALA A 60 -7.42 -9.60 -20.74
N ALA A 61 -7.43 -8.31 -21.03
CA ALA A 61 -6.38 -7.61 -21.76
C ALA A 61 -5.95 -6.36 -20.98
N LEU A 62 -4.70 -5.94 -21.14
CA LEU A 62 -4.24 -4.65 -20.60
C LEU A 62 -4.98 -3.50 -21.30
N PRO A 63 -5.33 -2.42 -20.59
CA PRO A 63 -5.91 -1.22 -21.19
C PRO A 63 -5.01 -0.65 -22.30
N ALA A 64 -5.62 -0.02 -23.31
CA ALA A 64 -4.88 0.63 -24.38
C ALA A 64 -3.90 1.67 -23.82
N GLY A 65 -2.62 1.57 -24.19
CA GLY A 65 -1.56 2.47 -23.72
C GLY A 65 -1.00 2.15 -22.32
N ALA A 66 -1.52 1.15 -21.62
CA ALA A 66 -1.00 0.72 -20.32
C ALA A 66 -0.05 -0.48 -20.46
N GLY A 67 1.13 -0.38 -19.85
CA GLY A 67 2.09 -1.47 -19.77
C GLY A 67 2.07 -2.19 -18.42
N TRP A 68 2.80 -3.31 -18.34
CA TRP A 68 3.00 -4.07 -17.10
C TRP A 68 3.54 -3.24 -15.94
N ALA A 69 4.31 -2.20 -16.23
CA ALA A 69 4.86 -1.35 -15.20
C ALA A 69 3.88 -0.29 -14.69
N ASP A 70 2.89 0.14 -15.49
CA ASP A 70 1.77 0.94 -15.00
C ASP A 70 0.96 0.11 -14.01
N LEU A 71 0.76 -1.17 -14.34
CA LEU A 71 0.08 -2.10 -13.45
C LEU A 71 0.85 -2.36 -12.16
N ALA A 72 2.18 -2.54 -12.22
CA ALA A 72 3.01 -2.66 -11.03
C ALA A 72 2.98 -1.37 -10.18
N GLY A 73 2.99 -0.19 -10.82
CA GLY A 73 2.85 1.10 -10.15
C GLY A 73 1.48 1.27 -9.48
N ALA A 74 0.40 0.86 -10.15
CA ALA A 74 -0.94 0.81 -9.57
C ALA A 74 -1.03 -0.21 -8.42
N GLY A 75 -0.35 -1.35 -8.54
CA GLY A 75 -0.21 -2.35 -7.49
C GLY A 75 0.50 -1.81 -6.25
N LEU A 76 1.51 -0.95 -6.43
CA LEU A 76 2.18 -0.23 -5.33
C LEU A 76 1.19 0.71 -4.64
N LEU A 77 0.44 1.52 -5.39
CA LEU A 77 -0.58 2.40 -4.82
C LEU A 77 -1.69 1.63 -4.09
N ALA A 78 -2.05 0.43 -4.54
CA ALA A 78 -2.99 -0.45 -3.86
C ALA A 78 -2.46 -0.98 -2.51
N GLY A 79 -1.15 -0.80 -2.25
CA GLY A 79 -0.49 -0.99 -0.95
C GLY A 79 -0.88 0.01 0.13
N ILE A 80 -1.55 1.11 -0.24
CA ILE A 80 -2.04 2.12 0.72
C ILE A 80 -3.27 1.56 1.46
N GLY A 81 -3.00 0.76 2.49
CA GLY A 81 -4.04 0.08 3.28
C GLY A 81 -4.63 0.91 4.42
N PHE A 82 -4.04 2.08 4.74
CA PHE A 82 -4.26 2.88 5.94
C PHE A 82 -5.59 2.63 6.68
N THR A 83 -6.73 3.11 6.18
CA THR A 83 -8.00 3.03 6.93
C THR A 83 -8.55 1.62 7.10
N VAL A 84 -8.57 0.80 6.05
CA VAL A 84 -9.09 -0.57 6.13
C VAL A 84 -8.17 -1.44 6.97
N SER A 85 -6.86 -1.30 6.81
CA SER A 85 -5.89 -2.05 7.62
C SER A 85 -5.96 -1.66 9.10
N LEU A 86 -6.11 -0.37 9.43
CA LEU A 86 -6.29 0.08 10.82
C LEU A 86 -7.55 -0.53 11.46
N PHE A 87 -8.64 -0.61 10.70
CA PHE A 87 -9.86 -1.28 11.15
C PHE A 87 -9.62 -2.78 11.41
N ILE A 88 -9.02 -3.48 10.45
CA ILE A 88 -8.75 -4.92 10.57
C ILE A 88 -7.77 -5.21 11.71
N THR A 89 -6.77 -4.37 11.94
CA THR A 89 -5.86 -4.50 13.09
C THR A 89 -6.61 -4.47 14.41
N GLY A 90 -7.58 -3.57 14.58
CA GLY A 90 -8.41 -3.51 15.79
C GLY A 90 -9.34 -4.71 15.98
N LEU A 91 -9.57 -5.51 14.94
CA LEU A 91 -10.33 -6.76 15.02
C LEU A 91 -9.42 -8.00 15.14
N ALA A 92 -8.17 -7.90 14.69
CA ALA A 92 -7.25 -9.02 14.58
C ALA A 92 -6.42 -9.24 15.86
N PHE A 93 -6.23 -8.21 16.67
CA PHE A 93 -5.41 -8.27 17.87
C PHE A 93 -6.16 -7.69 19.06
N ASP A 94 -6.09 -8.37 20.20
CA ASP A 94 -6.59 -7.88 21.49
C ASP A 94 -5.48 -7.20 22.32
N ASP A 95 -4.21 -7.52 22.02
CA ASP A 95 -3.04 -6.95 22.69
C ASP A 95 -2.73 -5.54 22.17
N SER A 96 -2.70 -4.56 23.08
CA SER A 96 -2.46 -3.16 22.77
C SER A 96 -1.07 -2.88 22.19
N LEU A 97 -0.06 -3.67 22.56
CA LEU A 97 1.29 -3.56 22.01
C LEU A 97 1.31 -4.03 20.55
N LEU A 98 0.70 -5.18 20.25
CA LEU A 98 0.60 -5.70 18.88
C LEU A 98 -0.20 -4.75 17.98
N ILE A 99 -1.27 -4.16 18.50
CA ILE A 99 -2.03 -3.12 17.80
C ILE A 99 -1.11 -1.93 17.48
N ALA A 100 -0.35 -1.41 18.46
CA ALA A 100 0.52 -0.26 18.25
C ALA A 100 1.60 -0.53 17.18
N GLU A 101 2.26 -1.68 17.25
CA GLU A 101 3.24 -2.14 16.25
C GLU A 101 2.61 -2.29 14.86
N ALA A 102 1.42 -2.90 14.79
CA ALA A 102 0.70 -3.05 13.54
C ALA A 102 0.33 -1.71 12.92
N LYS A 103 -0.14 -0.74 13.71
CA LYS A 103 -0.42 0.62 13.23
C LYS A 103 0.83 1.29 12.66
N MET A 104 1.98 1.12 13.30
CA MET A 104 3.27 1.62 12.80
C MET A 104 3.64 0.98 11.45
N GLY A 105 3.46 -0.34 11.34
CA GLY A 105 3.69 -1.07 10.08
C GLY A 105 2.80 -0.59 8.95
N ILE A 106 1.49 -0.42 9.21
CA ILE A 106 0.51 0.10 8.25
C ILE A 106 0.86 1.51 7.80
N PHE A 107 1.24 2.38 8.74
CA PHE A 107 1.59 3.76 8.45
C PHE A 107 2.85 3.85 7.58
N GLY A 108 3.92 3.15 7.98
CA GLY A 108 5.15 3.07 7.20
C GLY A 108 4.91 2.50 5.81
N ALA A 109 4.13 1.42 5.72
CA ALA A 109 3.78 0.79 4.44
C ALA A 109 3.00 1.72 3.53
N SER A 110 2.02 2.45 4.07
CA SER A 110 1.17 3.37 3.31
C SER A 110 1.99 4.52 2.73
N ILE A 111 2.93 5.07 3.51
CA ILE A 111 3.87 6.10 3.03
C ILE A 111 4.76 5.53 1.93
N ALA A 112 5.39 4.38 2.17
CA ALA A 112 6.29 3.76 1.21
C ALA A 112 5.57 3.40 -0.11
N ALA A 113 4.42 2.75 -0.01
CA ALA A 113 3.56 2.39 -1.13
C ALA A 113 3.13 3.62 -1.95
N GLY A 114 2.67 4.68 -1.26
CA GLY A 114 2.29 5.93 -1.91
C GLY A 114 3.46 6.62 -2.60
N ALA A 115 4.60 6.74 -1.93
CA ALA A 115 5.80 7.37 -2.50
C ALA A 115 6.34 6.59 -3.70
N LEU A 116 6.52 5.26 -3.55
CA LEU A 116 7.05 4.40 -4.61
C LEU A 116 6.08 4.30 -5.79
N GLY A 117 4.78 4.12 -5.55
CA GLY A 117 3.77 4.07 -6.59
C GLY A 117 3.66 5.38 -7.36
N MET A 118 3.65 6.51 -6.66
CA MET A 118 3.66 7.83 -7.29
C MET A 118 4.94 8.08 -8.09
N ALA A 119 6.11 7.71 -7.57
CA ALA A 119 7.37 7.82 -8.30
C ALA A 119 7.36 6.94 -9.57
N ALA A 120 6.94 5.68 -9.47
CA ALA A 120 6.91 4.75 -10.59
C ALA A 120 6.01 5.24 -11.73
N LEU A 121 4.80 5.72 -11.39
CA LEU A 121 3.82 6.20 -12.38
C LEU A 121 4.20 7.57 -12.94
N SER A 122 4.71 8.49 -12.13
CA SER A 122 5.15 9.80 -12.61
C SER A 122 6.34 9.71 -13.56
N LEU A 123 7.30 8.83 -13.29
CA LEU A 123 8.40 8.54 -14.21
C LEU A 123 7.89 7.97 -15.53
N ARG A 124 6.87 7.09 -15.47
CA ARG A 124 6.26 6.51 -16.67
C ARG A 124 5.54 7.55 -17.52
N ALA A 125 4.74 8.41 -16.88
CA ALA A 125 4.03 9.49 -17.54
C ALA A 125 4.99 10.48 -18.22
N ARG A 126 6.12 10.80 -17.57
CA ARG A 126 7.17 11.65 -18.16
C ARG A 126 7.83 10.99 -19.38
N HIS A 127 8.11 9.70 -19.31
CA HIS A 127 8.71 8.96 -20.42
C HIS A 127 7.75 8.89 -21.62
N ALA A 128 6.47 8.63 -21.38
CA ALA A 128 5.44 8.62 -22.41
C ALA A 128 5.27 9.99 -23.09
N ALA A 129 5.36 11.09 -22.32
CA ALA A 129 5.29 12.45 -22.86
C ALA A 129 6.53 12.84 -23.69
N ALA A 130 7.71 12.28 -23.37
CA ALA A 130 8.95 12.56 -24.10
C ALA A 130 9.04 11.84 -25.46
N HIS A 131 8.32 10.72 -25.62
CA HIS A 131 8.29 9.91 -26.83
C HIS A 131 6.83 9.62 -27.23
N PRO A 132 6.09 10.62 -27.74
CA PRO A 132 4.75 10.38 -28.25
C PRO A 132 4.82 9.42 -29.45
N SER A 133 4.07 8.33 -29.36
CA SER A 133 3.87 7.41 -30.48
C SER A 133 3.27 8.15 -31.69
N PRO A 134 3.74 7.88 -32.93
CA PRO A 134 3.31 8.56 -34.14
C PRO A 134 1.83 8.33 -34.48
#